data_AF-A0A1H0YFZ7-F1
#
_entry.id   AF-A0A1H0YFZ7-F1
#
_cell.length_a   1.000
_cell.length_b   1.000
_cell.length_c   1.000
_cell.angle_alpha   90.00
_cell.angle_beta   90.00
_cell.angle_gamma   90.00
#
_symmetry.space_group_name_H-M   'P 1'
#
loop_
_entity.id
_entity.type
_entity.pdbx_description
1 polymer ?
#
loop_
_entity_poly.entity_id
_entity_poly.type
_entity_poly.pdbx_seq_one_letter_code
_entity_poly.pdbx_strand_id
1 'polypeptide(L)'
;MGFLKKIDNGLATILEWILVGLFMVFFALVCILVVLRYGFNDTIYGGNEFVTIAFLFTSALGAAVGVARREHIAITVFADMLSEWPKRLAFSLQLALVAIINGYMVYYSWNWIKLTGHTPWQPFDWPQGIVQAAIPVGCGLAVLFCVIKIILTLSRRESVDLLWVPDE
;
A
#
# COMPACT_ATOMS: atom_id res chain seq x y z
N MET A 1 4.04 -24.97 0.05
CA MET A 1 3.70 -23.76 0.84
C MET A 1 4.88 -22.83 1.08
N GLY A 2 6.12 -23.34 1.25
CA GLY A 2 7.31 -22.46 1.26
C GLY A 2 7.47 -21.60 -0.01
N PHE A 3 6.97 -22.08 -1.15
CA PHE A 3 6.91 -21.29 -2.39
C PHE A 3 5.97 -20.06 -2.28
N LEU A 4 4.77 -20.19 -1.71
CA LEU A 4 3.87 -19.04 -1.50
C LEU A 4 4.44 -18.04 -0.48
N LYS A 5 5.07 -18.53 0.60
CA LYS A 5 5.72 -17.66 1.60
C LYS A 5 6.93 -16.93 1.01
N LYS A 6 7.73 -17.61 0.18
CA LYS A 6 8.82 -16.98 -0.58
C LYS A 6 8.30 -15.97 -1.60
N ILE A 7 7.16 -16.24 -2.24
CA ILE A 7 6.52 -15.29 -3.16
C ILE A 7 6.00 -14.07 -2.40
N ASP A 8 5.28 -14.23 -1.29
CA ASP A 8 4.78 -13.14 -0.44
C ASP A 8 5.93 -12.23 0.01
N ASN A 9 6.98 -12.82 0.59
CA ASN A 9 8.15 -12.08 1.04
C ASN A 9 8.92 -11.45 -0.13
N GLY A 10 9.10 -12.16 -1.24
CA GLY A 10 9.77 -11.63 -2.42
C GLY A 10 9.02 -10.44 -3.03
N LEU A 11 7.70 -10.53 -3.16
CA LEU A 11 6.84 -9.43 -3.61
C LEU A 11 6.91 -8.24 -2.66
N ALA A 12 6.81 -8.48 -1.34
CA ALA A 12 6.91 -7.42 -0.34
C ALA A 12 8.27 -6.71 -0.41
N THR A 13 9.37 -7.46 -0.48
CA THR A 13 10.72 -6.90 -0.59
C THR A 13 10.91 -6.10 -1.88
N ILE A 14 10.46 -6.62 -3.03
CA ILE A 14 10.54 -5.87 -4.30
C ILE A 14 9.73 -4.59 -4.21
N LEU A 15 8.51 -4.65 -3.68
CA LEU A 15 7.63 -3.50 -3.54
C LEU A 15 8.23 -2.45 -2.59
N GLU A 16 8.89 -2.89 -1.53
CA GLU A 16 9.60 -2.02 -0.59
C GLU A 16 10.80 -1.33 -1.24
N TRP A 17 11.62 -2.04 -2.03
CA TRP A 17 12.69 -1.41 -2.79
C TRP A 17 12.17 -0.36 -3.78
N ILE A 18 11.05 -0.65 -4.45
CA ILE A 18 10.37 0.31 -5.33
C ILE A 18 9.90 1.53 -4.52
N LEU A 19 9.29 1.29 -3.36
CA LEU A 19 8.81 2.34 -2.45
C LEU A 19 9.96 3.24 -1.97
N VAL A 20 11.08 2.65 -1.54
CA VAL A 20 12.27 3.39 -1.10
C VAL A 20 12.84 4.22 -2.24
N GLY A 21 12.96 3.65 -3.44
CA GLY A 21 13.42 4.38 -4.62
C GLY A 21 12.51 5.55 -4.97
N LEU A 22 11.19 5.32 -4.97
CA LEU A 22 10.19 6.36 -5.26
C LEU A 22 10.21 7.46 -4.19
N PHE A 23 10.32 7.09 -2.92
CA PHE A 23 10.44 8.03 -1.81
C PHE A 23 11.70 8.88 -1.91
N MET A 24 12.85 8.29 -2.26
CA MET A 24 14.09 9.04 -2.47
C MET A 24 13.97 10.06 -3.61
N VAL A 25 13.33 9.68 -4.73
CA VAL A 25 13.07 10.59 -5.85
C VAL A 25 12.13 11.71 -5.44
N PHE A 26 11.02 11.38 -4.78
CA PHE A 26 10.06 12.34 -4.24
C PHE A 26 10.75 13.33 -3.28
N PHE A 27 11.53 12.83 -2.33
CA PHE A 27 12.23 13.64 -1.34
C PHE A 27 13.25 14.58 -2.00
N ALA A 28 14.07 14.05 -2.92
CA ALA A 28 15.04 14.85 -3.65
C ALA A 28 14.36 15.96 -4.48
N LEU A 29 13.24 15.67 -5.15
CA LEU A 29 12.45 16.66 -5.88
C LEU A 29 11.96 17.77 -4.96
N VAL A 30 11.39 17.43 -3.80
CA VAL A 30 10.94 18.43 -2.82
C VAL A 30 12.09 19.31 -2.37
N CYS A 31 13.25 18.73 -2.03
CA CYS A 31 14.43 19.50 -1.66
C CYS A 31 14.88 20.46 -2.78
N ILE A 32 14.92 20.00 -4.03
CA ILE A 32 15.27 20.84 -5.18
C ILE A 32 14.27 21.98 -5.34
N LEU A 33 12.96 21.71 -5.28
CA LEU A 33 11.94 22.74 -5.42
C LEU A 33 12.02 23.80 -4.32
N VAL A 34 12.29 23.38 -3.08
CA VAL A 34 12.48 24.31 -1.95
C VAL A 34 13.72 25.18 -2.17
N VAL A 35 14.86 24.58 -2.55
CA VAL A 35 16.09 25.34 -2.82
C VAL A 35 15.91 26.30 -4.00
N LEU A 36 15.25 25.88 -5.07
CA LEU A 36 15.00 26.73 -6.24
C LEU A 36 14.08 27.90 -5.86
N ARG A 37 13.01 27.62 -5.13
CA ARG A 37 12.02 28.62 -4.72
C ARG A 37 12.61 29.65 -3.77
N TYR A 38 13.34 29.24 -2.74
CA TYR A 38 13.83 30.17 -1.72
C TYR A 38 15.23 30.71 -2.00
N GLY A 39 16.08 29.96 -2.72
CA GLY A 39 17.44 30.36 -3.05
C GLY A 39 17.56 31.12 -4.37
N PHE A 40 16.80 30.70 -5.39
CA PHE A 40 16.88 31.28 -6.75
C PHE A 40 15.64 32.09 -7.13
N ASN A 41 14.61 32.11 -6.27
CA ASN A 41 13.30 32.71 -6.54
C ASN A 41 12.66 32.20 -7.85
N ASP A 42 12.94 30.94 -8.19
CA ASP A 42 12.49 30.28 -9.42
C ASP A 42 11.86 28.91 -9.09
N THR A 43 11.07 28.36 -10.02
CA THR A 43 10.41 27.06 -9.85
C THR A 43 10.48 26.24 -11.12
N ILE A 44 10.52 24.91 -10.96
CA ILE A 44 10.35 23.99 -12.08
C ILE A 44 8.88 24.01 -12.49
N TYR A 45 8.60 24.27 -13.77
CA TYR A 45 7.25 24.17 -14.32
C TYR A 45 6.69 22.76 -14.12
N GLY A 46 5.53 22.66 -13.47
CA GLY A 46 4.89 21.37 -13.18
C GLY A 46 5.57 20.53 -12.09
N GLY A 47 6.59 21.06 -11.41
CA GLY A 47 7.33 20.32 -10.39
C GLY A 47 6.46 19.94 -9.18
N ASN A 48 5.52 20.81 -8.78
CA ASN A 48 4.61 20.54 -7.66
C ASN A 48 3.66 19.38 -7.95
N GLU A 49 3.24 19.25 -9.20
CA GLU A 49 2.37 18.20 -9.69
C GLU A 49 3.11 16.87 -9.73
N PHE A 50 4.36 16.84 -10.20
CA PHE A 50 5.19 15.63 -10.13
C PHE A 50 5.41 15.17 -8.68
N VAL A 51 5.67 16.10 -7.76
CA VAL A 51 5.80 15.83 -6.33
C VAL A 51 4.50 15.23 -5.78
N THR A 52 3.34 15.79 -6.15
CA THR A 52 2.01 15.29 -5.73
C THR A 52 1.73 13.89 -6.25
N ILE A 53 2.06 13.62 -7.52
CA ILE A 53 1.89 12.29 -8.13
C ILE A 53 2.81 11.28 -7.44
N ALA A 54 4.10 11.60 -7.30
CA ALA A 54 5.06 10.72 -6.64
C ALA A 54 4.66 10.45 -5.18
N PHE A 55 4.20 11.46 -4.45
CA PHE A 55 3.68 11.31 -3.09
C PHE A 55 2.46 10.39 -3.01
N LEU A 56 1.53 10.53 -3.96
CA LEU A 56 0.33 9.69 -4.02
C LEU A 56 0.68 8.21 -4.26
N PHE A 57 1.56 7.93 -5.23
CA PHE A 57 2.04 6.58 -5.49
C PHE A 57 2.82 6.02 -4.30
N THR A 58 3.70 6.82 -3.68
CA THR A 58 4.45 6.41 -2.49
C THR A 58 3.52 6.06 -1.33
N SER A 59 2.50 6.88 -1.07
CA SER A 59 1.52 6.63 -0.01
C SER A 59 0.68 5.38 -0.28
N ALA A 60 0.23 5.20 -1.53
CA ALA A 60 -0.57 4.04 -1.92
C ALA A 60 0.22 2.72 -1.87
N LEU A 61 1.46 2.71 -2.35
CA LEU A 61 2.35 1.55 -2.27
C LEU A 61 2.78 1.29 -0.83
N GLY A 62 3.08 2.34 -0.06
CA GLY A 62 3.44 2.25 1.35
C GLY A 62 2.33 1.64 2.19
N ALA A 63 1.07 2.02 1.95
CA ALA A 63 -0.07 1.38 2.60
C ALA A 63 -0.16 -0.12 2.26
N ALA A 64 0.07 -0.50 1.01
CA ALA A 64 0.09 -1.91 0.61
C ALA A 64 1.23 -2.70 1.26
N VAL A 65 2.44 -2.11 1.35
CA VAL A 65 3.60 -2.71 2.05
C VAL A 65 3.32 -2.84 3.55
N GLY A 66 2.70 -1.85 4.19
CA GLY A 66 2.31 -1.92 5.61
C GLY A 66 1.33 -3.07 5.89
N VAL A 67 0.37 -3.30 4.98
CA VAL A 67 -0.52 -4.47 5.02
C VAL A 67 0.28 -5.77 4.84
N ALA A 68 1.27 -5.80 3.95
CA ALA A 68 2.14 -6.94 3.71
C ALA A 68 3.01 -7.27 4.94
N ARG A 69 3.60 -6.26 5.59
CA ARG A 69 4.42 -6.42 6.79
C ARG A 69 3.61 -6.59 8.08
N ARG A 70 2.27 -6.57 7.99
CA ARG A 70 1.34 -6.74 9.11
C ARG A 70 1.52 -5.70 10.21
N GLU A 71 1.92 -4.48 9.84
CA GLU A 71 2.05 -3.34 10.75
C GLU A 71 0.70 -2.72 11.16
N HIS A 72 -0.42 -3.38 10.80
CA HIS A 72 -1.71 -3.03 11.37
C HIS A 72 -1.62 -3.19 12.88
N ILE A 73 -1.69 -2.07 13.59
CA ILE A 73 -1.63 -1.96 15.06
C ILE A 73 -2.65 -2.93 15.66
N ALA A 74 -2.17 -4.13 16.00
CA ALA A 74 -2.96 -5.13 16.69
C ALA A 74 -2.82 -4.84 18.18
N ILE A 75 -3.94 -4.60 18.86
CA ILE A 75 -3.97 -4.54 20.32
C ILE A 75 -3.81 -5.98 20.82
N THR A 76 -2.56 -6.43 20.93
CA THR A 76 -2.21 -7.80 21.34
C THR A 76 -2.64 -8.11 22.76
N VAL A 77 -2.80 -7.10 23.62
CA VAL A 77 -3.21 -7.25 25.02
C VAL A 77 -4.50 -8.07 25.19
N PHE A 78 -5.52 -7.84 24.35
CA PHE A 78 -6.77 -8.60 24.41
C PHE A 78 -6.69 -9.92 23.63
N ALA A 79 -5.85 -9.99 22.60
CA ALA A 79 -5.68 -11.19 21.78
C ALA A 79 -4.87 -12.28 22.50
N ASP A 80 -3.92 -11.90 23.35
CA ASP A 80 -3.06 -12.82 24.10
C ASP A 80 -3.75 -13.41 25.34
N MET A 81 -4.87 -12.81 25.78
CA MET A 81 -5.76 -13.39 26.81
C MET A 81 -6.75 -14.42 26.24
N LEU A 82 -6.83 -14.56 24.91
CA LEU A 82 -7.77 -15.45 24.22
C LEU A 82 -7.11 -16.80 23.85
N SER A 83 -7.89 -17.89 23.91
CA SER A 83 -7.43 -19.20 23.43
C SER A 83 -7.20 -19.22 21.90
N GLU A 84 -6.46 -20.21 21.41
CA GLU A 84 -5.99 -20.25 20.01
C GLU A 84 -7.11 -20.14 18.94
N TRP A 85 -8.31 -20.65 19.25
CA TRP A 85 -9.43 -20.71 18.32
C TRP A 85 -10.10 -19.34 18.09
N PRO A 86 -10.56 -18.60 19.13
CA PRO A 86 -11.11 -17.25 18.95
C PRO A 86 -10.06 -16.23 18.50
N LYS A 87 -8.78 -16.38 18.88
CA LYS A 87 -7.66 -15.57 18.35
C LYS A 87 -7.60 -15.68 16.82
N ARG A 88 -7.61 -16.90 16.28
CA ARG A 88 -7.60 -17.14 14.82
C ARG A 88 -8.83 -16.55 14.11
N LEU A 89 -10.02 -16.65 14.72
CA LEU A 89 -11.24 -16.10 14.13
C LEU A 89 -11.20 -14.57 14.06
N ALA A 90 -10.78 -13.91 15.14
CA ALA A 90 -10.65 -12.45 15.19
C ALA A 90 -9.67 -11.94 14.12
N PHE A 91 -8.51 -12.57 13.96
CA PHE A 91 -7.54 -12.20 12.93
C PHE A 91 -8.05 -12.44 11.50
N SER A 92 -8.72 -13.58 11.28
CA SER A 92 -9.30 -13.87 9.96
C SER A 92 -10.39 -12.86 9.61
N LEU A 93 -11.20 -12.46 10.59
CA LEU A 93 -12.22 -11.42 10.43
C LEU A 93 -11.59 -10.05 10.15
N GLN A 94 -10.54 -9.67 10.87
CA GLN A 94 -9.80 -8.42 10.64
C GLN A 94 -9.27 -8.36 9.20
N LEU A 95 -8.59 -9.41 8.74
CA LEU A 95 -8.06 -9.45 7.37
C LEU A 95 -9.18 -9.43 6.34
N ALA A 96 -10.29 -10.13 6.59
CA ALA A 96 -11.45 -10.11 5.70
C ALA A 96 -12.04 -8.69 5.61
N LEU A 97 -12.17 -7.98 6.72
CA LEU A 97 -12.66 -6.59 6.72
C LEU A 97 -11.72 -5.65 5.95
N VAL A 98 -10.40 -5.75 6.17
CA VAL A 98 -9.41 -4.96 5.41
C VAL A 98 -9.49 -5.27 3.92
N ALA A 99 -9.60 -6.55 3.54
CA ALA A 99 -9.73 -6.96 2.15
C ALA A 99 -11.03 -6.45 1.51
N ILE A 100 -12.15 -6.48 2.24
CA ILE A 100 -13.45 -5.99 1.77
C ILE A 100 -13.38 -4.47 1.53
N ILE A 101 -12.88 -3.71 2.50
CA ILE A 101 -12.78 -2.25 2.39
C ILE A 101 -11.89 -1.86 1.20
N ASN A 102 -10.70 -2.48 1.08
CA ASN A 102 -9.81 -2.21 -0.05
C ASN A 102 -10.40 -2.68 -1.39
N GLY A 103 -11.14 -3.80 -1.41
CA GLY A 103 -11.85 -4.27 -2.61
C GLY A 103 -12.91 -3.29 -3.09
N TYR A 104 -13.71 -2.73 -2.17
CA TYR A 104 -14.65 -1.65 -2.51
C TYR A 104 -13.94 -0.39 -2.99
N MET A 105 -12.81 -0.01 -2.38
CA MET A 105 -12.01 1.13 -2.82
C MET A 105 -11.53 0.96 -4.27
N VAL A 106 -11.05 -0.23 -4.64
CA VAL A 106 -10.66 -0.55 -6.03
C VAL A 106 -11.86 -0.41 -6.96
N TYR A 107 -13.02 -0.97 -6.60
CA TYR A 107 -14.22 -0.92 -7.44
C TYR A 107 -14.69 0.52 -7.69
N TYR A 108 -14.82 1.34 -6.64
CA TYR A 108 -15.23 2.73 -6.77
C TYR A 108 -14.20 3.57 -7.51
N SER A 109 -12.91 3.36 -7.23
CA SER A 109 -11.83 4.07 -7.91
C SER A 109 -11.83 3.75 -9.41
N TRP A 110 -12.03 2.48 -9.80
CA TRP A 110 -12.10 2.09 -11.21
C TRP A 110 -13.28 2.76 -11.95
N ASN A 111 -14.44 2.83 -11.31
CA ASN A 111 -15.60 3.54 -11.88
C ASN A 111 -15.33 5.04 -12.01
N TRP A 112 -14.65 5.64 -11.04
CA TRP A 112 -14.28 7.05 -11.10
C TRP A 112 -13.26 7.35 -12.21
N ILE A 113 -12.27 6.48 -12.41
CA ILE A 113 -11.31 6.59 -13.51
C ILE A 113 -12.00 6.51 -14.87
N LYS A 114 -13.02 5.67 -15.04
CA LYS A 114 -13.79 5.63 -16.29
C LYS A 114 -14.50 6.95 -16.59
N LEU A 115 -15.02 7.60 -15.55
CA LEU A 115 -15.78 8.85 -15.66
C LEU A 115 -14.87 10.08 -15.86
N THR A 116 -13.72 10.13 -15.19
CA THR A 116 -12.88 11.34 -15.11
C THR A 116 -11.46 11.15 -15.65
N GLY A 117 -11.08 9.94 -16.05
CA GLY A 117 -9.71 9.63 -16.46
C GLY A 117 -9.26 10.30 -17.76
N HIS A 118 -10.20 10.71 -18.61
CA HIS A 118 -9.94 11.46 -19.85
C HIS A 118 -9.85 12.97 -19.63
N THR A 119 -10.17 13.45 -18.42
CA THR A 119 -10.05 14.87 -18.09
C THR A 119 -8.56 15.23 -18.02
N PRO A 120 -8.12 16.29 -18.73
CA PRO A 120 -6.72 16.70 -18.72
C PRO A 120 -6.35 17.23 -17.34
N TRP A 121 -5.24 16.71 -16.80
CA TRP A 121 -4.65 17.19 -15.56
C TRP A 121 -3.78 18.41 -15.87
N GLN A 122 -4.16 19.56 -15.33
CA GLN A 122 -3.35 20.77 -15.41
C GLN A 122 -2.11 20.61 -14.53
N PRO A 123 -0.89 20.94 -15.01
CA PRO A 123 -0.57 21.74 -16.20
C PRO A 123 -0.11 20.96 -17.45
N PHE A 124 0.05 19.62 -17.40
CA PHE A 124 0.66 18.83 -18.50
C PHE A 124 -0.35 18.28 -19.53
N ASP A 125 -1.65 18.56 -19.39
CA ASP A 125 -2.75 17.96 -20.15
C ASP A 125 -2.72 16.41 -20.17
N TRP A 126 -2.03 15.80 -19.19
CA TRP A 126 -1.95 14.35 -19.07
C TRP A 126 -3.29 13.77 -18.63
N PRO A 127 -3.64 12.54 -19.06
CA PRO A 127 -4.84 11.88 -18.59
C PRO A 127 -4.81 11.75 -17.06
N GLN A 128 -5.79 12.33 -16.38
CA GLN A 128 -5.93 12.23 -14.93
C GLN A 128 -6.04 10.78 -14.44
N GLY A 129 -6.40 9.85 -15.34
CA GLY A 129 -6.42 8.42 -15.06
C GLY A 129 -5.09 7.86 -14.56
N ILE A 130 -3.94 8.41 -14.97
CA ILE A 130 -2.62 7.96 -14.51
C ILE A 130 -2.44 8.25 -13.02
N VAL A 131 -2.81 9.45 -12.59
CA VAL A 131 -2.72 9.88 -11.19
C VAL A 131 -3.70 9.08 -10.34
N GLN A 132 -4.93 8.93 -10.82
CA GLN A 132 -5.97 8.18 -10.13
C GLN A 132 -5.67 6.67 -10.05
N ALA A 133 -4.85 6.12 -10.95
CA ALA A 133 -4.44 4.72 -10.93
C ALA A 133 -3.56 4.35 -9.73
N ALA A 134 -3.00 5.31 -8.99
CA ALA A 134 -2.29 5.03 -7.75
C ALA A 134 -3.18 4.31 -6.71
N ILE A 135 -4.45 4.71 -6.61
CA ILE A 135 -5.41 4.15 -5.65
C ILE A 135 -5.75 2.68 -5.95
N PRO A 136 -6.21 2.28 -7.16
CA PRO A 136 -6.53 0.89 -7.44
C PRO A 136 -5.27 0.00 -7.44
N VAL A 137 -4.10 0.54 -7.77
CA VAL A 137 -2.84 -0.20 -7.67
C VAL A 137 -2.50 -0.48 -6.21
N GLY A 138 -2.48 0.54 -5.34
CA GLY A 138 -2.17 0.35 -3.92
C GLY A 138 -3.21 -0.52 -3.20
N CYS A 139 -4.49 -0.23 -3.37
CA CYS A 139 -5.57 -1.00 -2.74
C CYS A 139 -5.64 -2.43 -3.32
N GLY A 140 -5.41 -2.61 -4.62
CA GLY A 140 -5.37 -3.93 -5.26
C GLY A 140 -4.24 -4.80 -4.73
N LEU A 141 -3.05 -4.23 -4.54
CA LEU A 141 -1.92 -4.90 -3.89
C LEU A 141 -2.25 -5.27 -2.43
N ALA A 142 -2.87 -4.36 -1.68
CA ALA A 142 -3.31 -4.64 -0.31
C ALA A 142 -4.30 -5.83 -0.23
N VAL A 143 -5.30 -5.88 -1.13
CA VAL A 143 -6.23 -7.01 -1.23
C VAL A 143 -5.48 -8.31 -1.54
N LEU A 144 -4.53 -8.26 -2.48
CA LEU A 144 -3.72 -9.42 -2.86
C LEU A 144 -2.93 -9.99 -1.66
N PHE A 145 -2.27 -9.12 -0.89
CA PHE A 145 -1.58 -9.53 0.34
C PHE A 145 -2.54 -10.09 1.40
N CYS A 146 -3.71 -9.50 1.60
CA CYS A 146 -4.72 -10.03 2.52
C CYS A 146 -5.18 -11.43 2.09
N VAL A 147 -5.46 -11.66 0.80
CA VAL A 147 -5.91 -12.96 0.29
C VAL A 147 -4.83 -14.02 0.48
N ILE A 148 -3.57 -13.72 0.15
CA ILE A 148 -2.44 -14.64 0.36
C ILE A 148 -2.34 -15.04 1.84
N LYS A 149 -2.45 -14.07 2.76
CA LYS A 149 -2.39 -14.33 4.21
C LYS A 149 -3.59 -15.12 4.73
N ILE A 150 -4.80 -14.90 4.21
CA ILE A 150 -5.98 -15.72 4.54
C ILE A 150 -5.75 -17.18 4.10
N ILE A 151 -5.26 -17.41 2.88
CA ILE A 151 -4.98 -18.75 2.35
C ILE A 151 -3.91 -19.48 3.19
N LEU A 152 -2.85 -18.76 3.59
CA LEU A 152 -1.81 -19.31 4.48
C LEU A 152 -2.38 -19.66 5.86
N THR A 153 -3.24 -18.79 6.41
CA THR A 153 -3.89 -19.02 7.72
C THR A 153 -4.84 -20.22 7.70
N LEU A 154 -5.62 -20.38 6.61
CA LEU A 154 -6.57 -21.48 6.44
C LEU A 154 -5.90 -22.83 6.17
N SER A 155 -4.68 -22.83 5.63
CA SER A 155 -3.88 -24.05 5.39
C SER A 155 -3.37 -24.75 6.67
N ARG A 156 -3.70 -24.23 7.86
CA ARG A 156 -3.69 -24.93 9.16
C ARG A 156 -2.39 -25.66 9.57
N ARG A 157 -1.20 -25.27 9.09
CA ARG A 157 0.08 -25.93 9.43
C ARG A 157 1.13 -25.07 10.16
N GLU A 158 0.92 -23.77 10.31
CA GLU A 158 1.75 -22.90 11.17
C GLU A 158 0.92 -22.44 12.38
N SER A 159 1.54 -22.40 13.56
CA SER A 159 0.91 -21.85 14.76
C SER A 159 0.58 -20.38 14.53
N VAL A 160 -0.54 -19.92 15.10
CA VAL A 160 -1.03 -18.55 14.95
C VAL A 160 0.05 -17.54 15.38
N ASP A 161 0.91 -17.94 16.31
CA ASP A 161 1.99 -17.12 16.86
C ASP A 161 3.19 -16.99 15.89
N LEU A 162 3.59 -18.06 15.17
CA LEU A 162 4.65 -18.01 14.15
C LEU A 162 4.28 -17.21 12.89
N LEU A 163 2.99 -17.00 12.66
CA LEU A 163 2.49 -16.21 11.54
C LEU A 163 2.43 -14.70 11.87
N TRP A 164 2.44 -14.31 13.15
CA TRP A 164 2.00 -12.98 13.57
C TRP A 164 2.91 -12.24 14.55
N VAL A 165 3.92 -12.88 15.14
CA VAL A 165 5.00 -12.16 15.83
C VAL A 165 5.95 -11.61 14.75
N PRO A 166 6.27 -10.31 14.72
CA PRO A 166 7.31 -9.77 13.84
C PRO A 166 8.61 -10.53 14.07
N ASP A 167 9.27 -11.00 13.01
CA ASP A 167 10.61 -11.56 13.13
C ASP A 167 11.50 -10.47 13.74
N GLU A 168 12.01 -10.72 14.95
CA GLU A 168 12.87 -9.80 15.73
C GLU A 168 14.16 -9.42 15.00
#